data_AF-A0A3B9FNG2-F1
#
_entry.id   AF-A0A3B9FNG2-F1
#
_cell.length_a   1.000
_cell.length_b   1.000
_cell.length_c   1.000
_cell.angle_alpha   90.00
_cell.angle_beta   90.00
_cell.angle_gamma   90.00
#
_symmetry.space_group_name_H-M   'P 1'
#
loop_
_entity.id
_entity.type
_entity.pdbx_description
1 polymer ?
#
loop_
_entity_poly.entity_id
_entity_poly.type
_entity_poly.pdbx_seq_one_letter_code
_entity_poly.pdbx_strand_id
1 'polypeptide(L)'
;MNKTLSLIACLTTFALGQTNGAETYLIQDSKAKAEIVLSAKPARAAEFGAQELQTYLEKISGARIKIVTEPTADALVKIYVGESEHAREVGITAKGLKRDAFKIVSGENWLALVGNDLEFEPREPWARHHNQWAQEKQSEWDKITRKPWMNSIGRRLYRNYNKQLDLWNFDHRGSLNAVYAFLRELGVRWYMPGELGEVLPQKTNVILPKINRTVTPGWKIRSISRPMISANEVEDALWYLRIGANKQYAILHHGQRCLTEHPDQRKAHPEYYAMMANGKRDNVSKTANACLSSEGFFREMVAFARLMFDHYDIPMISVMPHDGFNHCQCDLCR
;
A
#
# COMPACT_ATOMS: atom_id res chain seq x y z
N MET A 1 -80.97 -17.38 -32.67
CA MET A 1 -79.62 -17.58 -33.22
C MET A 1 -78.61 -17.06 -32.21
N ASN A 2 -77.86 -17.93 -31.54
CA ASN A 2 -76.58 -17.59 -30.90
C ASN A 2 -75.83 -18.92 -30.68
N LYS A 3 -74.75 -19.10 -31.43
CA LYS A 3 -73.87 -20.27 -31.37
C LYS A 3 -72.72 -19.98 -30.41
N THR A 4 -72.59 -20.79 -29.37
CA THR A 4 -71.42 -20.83 -28.48
C THR A 4 -70.43 -21.84 -29.06
N LEU A 5 -69.25 -21.39 -29.51
CA LEU A 5 -68.11 -22.25 -29.81
C LEU A 5 -67.15 -22.24 -28.62
N SER A 6 -66.92 -23.40 -28.01
CA SER A 6 -65.81 -23.62 -27.06
C SER A 6 -64.56 -23.99 -27.84
N LEU A 7 -63.48 -23.22 -27.65
CA LEU A 7 -62.15 -23.52 -28.17
C LEU A 7 -61.33 -24.23 -27.07
N ILE A 8 -60.86 -25.45 -27.33
CA ILE A 8 -59.95 -26.19 -26.45
C ILE A 8 -58.52 -25.75 -26.79
N ALA A 9 -57.81 -25.17 -25.82
CA ALA A 9 -56.40 -24.80 -25.95
C ALA A 9 -55.51 -25.93 -25.38
N CYS A 10 -54.79 -26.63 -26.26
CA CYS A 10 -53.71 -27.56 -25.89
C CYS A 10 -52.48 -26.76 -25.44
N LEU A 11 -52.17 -26.79 -24.14
CA LEU A 11 -50.89 -26.32 -23.60
C LEU A 11 -49.81 -27.39 -23.83
N THR A 12 -48.90 -27.14 -24.77
CA THR A 12 -47.63 -27.85 -24.87
C THR A 12 -46.60 -27.17 -23.95
N THR A 13 -46.29 -27.80 -22.83
CA THR A 13 -45.18 -27.40 -21.94
C THR A 13 -43.85 -27.76 -22.59
N PHE A 14 -43.13 -26.76 -23.09
CA PHE A 14 -41.70 -26.88 -23.41
C PHE A 14 -40.90 -26.93 -22.10
N ALA A 15 -40.42 -28.12 -21.74
CA ALA A 15 -39.42 -28.26 -20.68
C ALA A 15 -38.06 -27.79 -21.22
N LEU A 16 -37.68 -26.54 -20.92
CA LEU A 16 -36.31 -26.07 -21.08
C LEU A 16 -35.44 -26.82 -20.06
N GLY A 17 -34.70 -27.83 -20.53
CA GLY A 17 -33.66 -28.47 -19.72
C GLY A 17 -32.61 -27.43 -19.35
N GLN A 18 -32.55 -27.06 -18.07
CA GLN A 18 -31.40 -26.34 -17.54
C GLN A 18 -30.20 -27.29 -17.54
N THR A 19 -29.24 -27.05 -18.42
CA THR A 19 -27.90 -27.62 -18.28
C THR A 19 -27.23 -26.94 -17.09
N ASN A 20 -27.42 -27.50 -15.89
CA ASN A 20 -26.57 -27.18 -14.74
C ASN A 20 -25.17 -27.71 -15.06
N GLY A 21 -24.31 -26.85 -15.61
CA GLY A 21 -22.88 -27.13 -15.64
C GLY A 21 -22.39 -27.37 -14.21
N ALA A 22 -21.62 -28.44 -13.99
CA ALA A 22 -21.09 -28.76 -12.68
C ALA A 22 -20.32 -27.55 -12.11
N GLU A 23 -20.61 -27.19 -10.86
CA GLU A 23 -19.86 -26.13 -10.18
C GLU A 23 -18.42 -26.57 -9.93
N THR A 24 -17.46 -25.72 -10.27
CA THR A 24 -16.05 -25.93 -9.96
C THR A 24 -15.75 -25.30 -8.60
N TYR A 25 -15.07 -26.04 -7.72
CA TYR A 25 -14.79 -25.62 -6.35
C TYR A 25 -13.30 -25.32 -6.14
N LEU A 26 -13.01 -24.28 -5.37
CA LEU A 26 -11.70 -24.07 -4.75
C LEU A 26 -11.54 -24.99 -3.52
N ILE A 27 -12.63 -25.14 -2.76
CA ILE A 27 -12.75 -25.98 -1.58
C ILE A 27 -14.12 -26.63 -1.62
N GLN A 28 -14.17 -27.94 -1.41
CA GLN A 28 -15.42 -28.70 -1.37
C GLN A 28 -15.40 -29.64 -0.16
N ASP A 29 -16.46 -29.60 0.65
CA ASP A 29 -16.59 -30.39 1.88
C ASP A 29 -15.35 -30.30 2.78
N SER A 30 -14.84 -29.07 2.96
CA SER A 30 -13.63 -28.79 3.75
C SER A 30 -12.38 -29.50 3.23
N LYS A 31 -12.33 -29.82 1.93
CA LYS A 31 -11.15 -30.36 1.25
C LYS A 31 -10.70 -29.41 0.15
N ALA A 32 -9.42 -29.07 0.14
CA ALA A 32 -8.83 -28.26 -0.90
C ALA A 32 -8.94 -28.97 -2.26
N LYS A 33 -9.46 -28.26 -3.25
CA LYS A 33 -9.49 -28.66 -4.66
C LYS A 33 -8.57 -27.79 -5.52
N ALA A 34 -8.15 -26.66 -4.97
CA ALA A 34 -7.21 -25.75 -5.59
C ALA A 34 -5.82 -25.82 -4.97
N GLU A 35 -4.88 -25.16 -5.64
CA GLU A 35 -3.59 -24.72 -5.11
C GLU A 35 -3.41 -23.21 -5.37
N ILE A 36 -2.68 -22.53 -4.50
CA ILE A 36 -2.26 -21.14 -4.68
C ILE A 36 -0.91 -21.16 -5.38
N VAL A 37 -0.81 -20.51 -6.52
CA VAL A 37 0.38 -20.49 -7.37
C VAL A 37 1.01 -19.10 -7.34
N LEU A 38 2.25 -19.04 -6.88
CA LEU A 38 3.11 -17.86 -6.92
C LEU A 38 4.12 -17.97 -8.07
N SER A 39 4.73 -16.85 -8.46
CA SER A 39 5.96 -16.92 -9.26
C SER A 39 7.12 -17.47 -8.42
N ALA A 40 8.18 -17.98 -9.06
CA ALA A 40 9.39 -18.42 -8.36
C ALA A 40 10.11 -17.30 -7.57
N LYS A 41 9.88 -16.03 -7.93
CA LYS A 41 10.39 -14.84 -7.24
C LYS A 41 9.24 -13.84 -7.07
N PRO A 42 8.29 -14.10 -6.16
CA PRO A 42 7.11 -13.26 -6.02
C PRO A 42 7.51 -11.90 -5.48
N ALA A 43 6.76 -10.86 -5.85
CA ALA A 43 6.83 -9.59 -5.13
C ALA A 43 6.37 -9.80 -3.68
N ARG A 44 6.97 -9.08 -2.71
CA ARG A 44 6.59 -9.16 -1.28
C ARG A 44 5.07 -9.10 -1.04
N ALA A 45 4.37 -8.23 -1.76
CA ALA A 45 2.91 -8.09 -1.65
C ALA A 45 2.14 -9.33 -2.14
N ALA A 46 2.63 -10.00 -3.18
CA ALA A 46 2.02 -11.22 -3.70
C ALA A 46 2.29 -12.42 -2.78
N GLU A 47 3.51 -12.55 -2.26
CA GLU A 47 3.87 -13.58 -1.29
C GLU A 47 3.03 -13.47 -0.02
N PHE A 48 2.98 -12.26 0.56
CA PHE A 48 2.14 -12.00 1.73
C PHE A 48 0.64 -12.18 1.42
N GLY A 49 0.20 -11.79 0.23
CA GLY A 49 -1.17 -12.01 -0.24
C GLY A 49 -1.54 -13.49 -0.34
N ALA A 50 -0.65 -14.36 -0.80
CA ALA A 50 -0.88 -15.80 -0.84
C ALA A 50 -1.00 -16.40 0.56
N GLN A 51 -0.19 -15.91 1.51
CA GLN A 51 -0.27 -16.31 2.91
C GLN A 51 -1.61 -15.90 3.53
N GLU A 52 -2.03 -14.63 3.38
CA GLU A 52 -3.34 -14.16 3.87
C GLU A 52 -4.48 -14.95 3.21
N LEU A 53 -4.41 -15.21 1.90
CA LEU A 53 -5.43 -16.02 1.21
C LEU A 53 -5.52 -17.43 1.80
N GLN A 54 -4.39 -18.12 1.96
CA GLN A 54 -4.35 -19.46 2.55
C GLN A 54 -4.94 -19.45 3.96
N THR A 55 -4.48 -18.54 4.82
CA THR A 55 -4.93 -18.41 6.20
C THR A 55 -6.43 -18.18 6.27
N TYR A 56 -6.98 -17.23 5.52
CA TYR A 56 -8.41 -16.94 5.61
C TYR A 56 -9.28 -18.01 4.96
N LEU A 57 -8.84 -18.64 3.88
CA LEU A 57 -9.56 -19.79 3.32
C LEU A 57 -9.59 -20.96 4.30
N GLU A 58 -8.50 -21.23 5.02
CA GLU A 58 -8.47 -22.23 6.08
C GLU A 58 -9.40 -21.86 7.24
N LYS A 59 -9.35 -20.61 7.73
CA LYS A 59 -10.21 -20.16 8.84
C LYS A 59 -11.71 -20.26 8.52
N ILE A 60 -12.12 -19.96 7.29
CA ILE A 60 -13.56 -20.00 6.92
C ILE A 60 -14.04 -21.40 6.53
N SER A 61 -13.16 -22.31 6.12
CA SER A 61 -13.57 -23.60 5.54
C SER A 61 -13.06 -24.84 6.26
N GLY A 62 -12.04 -24.70 7.11
CA GLY A 62 -11.29 -25.80 7.71
C GLY A 62 -10.29 -26.47 6.75
N ALA A 63 -10.17 -26.03 5.50
CA ALA A 63 -9.28 -26.63 4.51
C ALA A 63 -8.08 -25.73 4.21
N ARG A 64 -6.87 -26.27 4.37
CA ARG A 64 -5.64 -25.57 4.01
C ARG A 64 -5.25 -25.83 2.55
N ILE A 65 -5.24 -24.77 1.74
CA ILE A 65 -4.80 -24.83 0.34
C ILE A 65 -3.27 -24.72 0.27
N LYS A 66 -2.60 -25.57 -0.51
CA LYS A 66 -1.14 -25.52 -0.68
C LYS A 66 -0.73 -24.27 -1.45
N ILE A 67 0.40 -23.65 -1.05
CA ILE A 67 1.08 -22.62 -1.84
C ILE A 67 2.24 -23.30 -2.56
N VAL A 68 2.32 -23.10 -3.88
CA VAL A 68 3.33 -23.69 -4.77
C VAL A 68 3.85 -22.63 -5.74
N THR A 69 5.03 -22.85 -6.31
CA THR A 69 5.55 -22.04 -7.42
C THR A 69 5.31 -22.71 -8.78
N GLU A 70 5.13 -24.03 -8.77
CA GLU A 70 4.82 -24.84 -9.94
C GLU A 70 3.51 -25.60 -9.71
N PRO A 71 2.52 -25.45 -10.60
CA PRO A 71 1.26 -26.16 -10.48
C PRO A 71 1.44 -27.68 -10.47
N THR A 72 0.66 -28.37 -9.66
CA THR A 72 0.63 -29.83 -9.62
C THR A 72 -0.49 -30.38 -10.49
N ALA A 73 -0.29 -31.57 -11.05
CA ALA A 73 -1.31 -32.24 -11.88
C ALA A 73 -2.59 -32.57 -11.08
N ASP A 74 -2.44 -32.76 -9.76
CA ASP A 74 -3.53 -33.17 -8.86
C ASP A 74 -4.48 -32.02 -8.48
N ALA A 75 -4.04 -30.75 -8.63
CA ALA A 75 -4.88 -29.60 -8.32
C ALA A 75 -5.92 -29.38 -9.43
N LEU A 76 -7.20 -29.44 -9.09
CA LEU A 76 -8.29 -29.19 -10.05
C LEU A 76 -8.36 -27.72 -10.45
N VAL A 77 -8.04 -26.81 -9.53
CA VAL A 77 -8.07 -25.36 -9.76
C VAL A 77 -6.76 -24.68 -9.38
N LYS A 78 -6.33 -23.69 -10.16
CA LYS A 78 -5.12 -22.91 -9.88
C LYS A 78 -5.49 -21.49 -9.49
N ILE A 79 -5.02 -21.02 -8.34
CA ILE A 79 -5.22 -19.64 -7.89
C ILE A 79 -3.91 -18.87 -8.04
N TYR A 80 -3.77 -18.09 -9.11
CA TYR A 80 -2.60 -17.26 -9.33
C TYR A 80 -2.66 -16.01 -8.46
N VAL A 81 -1.65 -15.81 -7.62
CA VAL A 81 -1.52 -14.59 -6.80
C VAL A 81 -0.27 -13.82 -7.24
N GLY A 82 -0.46 -12.60 -7.71
CA GLY A 82 0.62 -11.81 -8.30
C GLY A 82 0.94 -12.13 -9.76
N GLU A 83 1.71 -11.25 -10.37
CA GLU A 83 2.23 -11.45 -11.74
C GLU A 83 3.18 -12.66 -11.76
N SER A 84 2.93 -13.61 -12.66
CA SER A 84 3.71 -14.85 -12.78
C SER A 84 3.66 -15.37 -14.22
N GLU A 85 4.51 -16.35 -14.55
CA GLU A 85 4.46 -17.03 -15.85
C GLU A 85 3.11 -17.71 -16.07
N HIS A 86 2.65 -18.47 -15.07
CA HIS A 86 1.36 -19.16 -15.09
C HIS A 86 0.16 -18.20 -15.26
N ALA A 87 0.20 -17.02 -14.66
CA ALA A 87 -0.85 -16.01 -14.88
C ALA A 87 -0.85 -15.48 -16.33
N ARG A 88 0.34 -15.31 -16.93
CA ARG A 88 0.48 -14.85 -18.32
C ARG A 88 0.04 -15.88 -19.34
N GLU A 89 0.24 -17.17 -19.08
CA GLU A 89 -0.24 -18.26 -19.95
C GLU A 89 -1.75 -18.21 -20.14
N VAL A 90 -2.50 -17.83 -19.10
CA VAL A 90 -3.94 -17.63 -19.17
C VAL A 90 -4.33 -16.18 -19.57
N GLY A 91 -3.37 -15.39 -20.05
CA GLY A 91 -3.57 -14.05 -20.59
C GLY A 91 -3.74 -12.94 -19.54
N ILE A 92 -3.44 -13.21 -18.26
CA ILE A 92 -3.59 -12.24 -17.18
C ILE A 92 -2.24 -11.64 -16.80
N THR A 93 -2.20 -10.30 -16.81
CA THR A 93 -1.02 -9.51 -16.43
C THR A 93 -1.44 -8.20 -15.75
N ALA A 94 -0.57 -7.70 -14.88
CA ALA A 94 -0.62 -6.40 -14.23
C ALA A 94 -0.23 -5.22 -15.15
N LYS A 95 0.19 -5.48 -16.39
CA LYS A 95 0.57 -4.44 -17.35
C LYS A 95 -0.56 -3.42 -17.54
N GLY A 96 -0.20 -2.14 -17.43
CA GLY A 96 -1.13 -1.02 -17.57
C GLY A 96 -1.98 -0.71 -16.32
N LEU A 97 -1.87 -1.52 -15.25
CA LEU A 97 -2.52 -1.21 -13.98
C LEU A 97 -1.82 -0.03 -13.29
N LYS A 98 -2.63 0.90 -12.77
CA LYS A 98 -2.14 2.01 -11.94
C LYS A 98 -1.73 1.49 -10.56
N ARG A 99 -1.07 2.34 -9.76
CA ARG A 99 -0.68 2.04 -8.37
C ARG A 99 -1.83 1.37 -7.61
N ASP A 100 -1.54 0.22 -7.00
CA ASP A 100 -2.46 -0.59 -6.20
C ASP A 100 -3.73 -1.09 -6.92
N ALA A 101 -3.84 -0.90 -8.24
CA ALA A 101 -4.93 -1.45 -9.03
C ALA A 101 -4.70 -2.94 -9.27
N PHE A 102 -5.80 -3.67 -9.45
CA PHE A 102 -5.77 -5.12 -9.53
C PHE A 102 -6.88 -5.72 -10.37
N LYS A 103 -6.72 -6.98 -10.70
CA LYS A 103 -7.65 -7.82 -11.45
C LYS A 103 -8.06 -9.01 -10.58
N ILE A 104 -9.35 -9.34 -10.66
CA ILE A 104 -9.90 -10.62 -10.20
C ILE A 104 -10.59 -11.24 -11.41
N VAL A 105 -9.98 -12.27 -11.98
CA VAL A 105 -10.44 -12.91 -13.21
C VAL A 105 -10.40 -14.42 -13.06
N SER A 106 -11.43 -15.12 -13.51
CA SER A 106 -11.53 -16.57 -13.46
C SER A 106 -11.71 -17.15 -14.86
N GLY A 107 -11.11 -18.32 -15.11
CA GLY A 107 -11.43 -19.19 -16.23
C GLY A 107 -12.19 -20.44 -15.78
N GLU A 108 -12.12 -21.51 -16.57
CA GLU A 108 -12.80 -22.78 -16.28
C GLU A 108 -12.25 -23.48 -15.02
N ASN A 109 -10.94 -23.44 -14.84
CA ASN A 109 -10.20 -24.14 -13.77
C ASN A 109 -9.09 -23.27 -13.15
N TRP A 110 -9.25 -21.94 -13.19
CA TRP A 110 -8.29 -21.03 -12.58
C TRP A 110 -8.91 -19.72 -12.12
N LEU A 111 -8.29 -19.09 -11.12
CA LEU A 111 -8.59 -17.76 -10.59
C LEU A 111 -7.29 -16.96 -10.55
N ALA A 112 -7.30 -15.73 -11.05
CA ALA A 112 -6.17 -14.82 -11.03
C ALA A 112 -6.48 -13.61 -10.14
N LEU A 113 -5.64 -13.41 -9.13
CA LEU A 113 -5.62 -12.30 -8.17
C LEU A 113 -4.33 -11.51 -8.40
N VAL A 114 -4.31 -10.71 -9.47
CA VAL A 114 -3.10 -10.09 -10.02
C VAL A 114 -3.24 -8.57 -9.99
N GLY A 115 -2.26 -7.87 -9.44
CA GLY A 115 -2.27 -6.40 -9.42
C GLY A 115 -0.92 -5.75 -9.65
N ASN A 116 -0.93 -4.42 -9.69
CA ASN A 116 0.28 -3.62 -9.76
C ASN A 116 1.01 -3.69 -8.41
N ASP A 117 1.99 -4.57 -8.35
CA ASP A 117 2.93 -4.64 -7.25
C ASP A 117 4.21 -3.87 -7.63
N LEU A 118 4.80 -3.19 -6.65
CA LEU A 118 6.05 -2.46 -6.79
C LEU A 118 6.80 -2.61 -5.49
N GLU A 119 8.04 -3.05 -5.59
CA GLU A 119 8.94 -3.21 -4.47
C GLU A 119 9.71 -1.91 -4.28
N PHE A 120 9.41 -1.21 -3.19
CA PHE A 120 10.18 -0.06 -2.79
C PHE A 120 11.59 -0.48 -2.39
N GLU A 121 12.59 0.19 -2.96
CA GLU A 121 14.00 0.02 -2.64
C GLU A 121 14.55 1.34 -2.07
N PRO A 122 14.98 1.36 -0.80
CA PRO A 122 15.48 2.57 -0.18
C PRO A 122 16.86 2.95 -0.73
N ARG A 123 17.06 4.24 -1.03
CA ARG A 123 18.37 4.79 -1.42
C ARG A 123 19.19 5.17 -0.18
N GLU A 124 20.50 4.90 -0.21
CA GLU A 124 21.44 5.33 0.84
C GLU A 124 21.72 6.84 0.74
N PRO A 125 22.01 7.53 1.87
CA PRO A 125 22.15 6.99 3.21
C PRO A 125 20.79 6.84 3.92
N TRP A 126 20.55 5.73 4.62
CA TRP A 126 19.41 5.66 5.54
C TRP A 126 19.68 4.79 6.77
N ALA A 127 19.07 5.16 7.89
CA ALA A 127 19.22 4.45 9.16
C ALA A 127 18.24 3.28 9.26
N ARG A 128 18.74 2.10 9.62
CA ARG A 128 18.01 0.86 9.90
C ARG A 128 17.34 0.83 11.28
N HIS A 129 17.79 1.67 12.19
CA HIS A 129 17.21 1.88 13.52
C HIS A 129 17.55 3.28 14.04
N HIS A 130 16.90 3.68 15.14
CA HIS A 130 16.96 5.04 15.69
C HIS A 130 18.39 5.61 15.85
N ASN A 131 19.29 4.83 16.42
CA ASN A 131 20.64 5.28 16.78
C ASN A 131 21.63 5.31 15.61
N GLN A 132 21.39 4.51 14.56
CA GLN A 132 22.35 4.34 13.47
C GLN A 132 22.62 5.64 12.72
N TRP A 133 21.61 6.52 12.63
CA TRP A 133 21.76 7.77 11.90
C TRP A 133 22.92 8.62 12.44
N ALA A 134 22.90 8.87 13.75
CA ALA A 134 23.92 9.68 14.41
C ALA A 134 25.28 8.96 14.49
N GLN A 135 25.28 7.63 14.55
CA GLN A 135 26.49 6.83 14.70
C GLN A 135 27.26 6.65 13.39
N GLU A 136 26.55 6.50 12.27
CA GLU A 136 27.16 6.02 11.02
C GLU A 136 26.76 6.87 9.81
N LYS A 137 25.47 7.21 9.68
CA LYS A 137 24.93 7.75 8.41
C LYS A 137 25.02 9.26 8.25
N GLN A 138 25.13 10.03 9.34
CA GLN A 138 25.26 11.48 9.27
C GLN A 138 26.50 11.89 8.45
N SER A 139 27.63 11.20 8.64
CA SER A 139 28.87 11.52 7.92
C SER A 139 28.78 11.26 6.40
N GLU A 140 28.01 10.24 5.99
CA GLU A 140 27.73 9.97 4.57
C GLU A 140 26.89 11.10 3.98
N TRP A 141 25.86 11.54 4.71
CA TRP A 141 25.01 12.65 4.30
C TRP A 141 25.77 13.97 4.18
N ASP A 142 26.62 14.30 5.15
CA ASP A 142 27.40 15.53 5.14
C ASP A 142 28.38 15.59 3.95
N LYS A 143 28.91 14.44 3.51
CA LYS A 143 29.74 14.35 2.29
C LYS A 143 28.94 14.67 1.02
N ILE A 144 27.68 14.24 0.96
CA ILE A 144 26.79 14.45 -0.17
C ILE A 144 26.37 15.93 -0.23
N THR A 145 25.92 16.49 0.88
CA THR A 145 25.33 17.84 0.88
C THR A 145 26.39 18.94 0.98
N ARG A 146 27.47 18.70 1.73
CA ARG A 146 28.44 19.72 2.18
C ARG A 146 27.75 20.93 2.83
N LYS A 147 26.58 20.70 3.41
CA LYS A 147 25.69 21.70 3.98
C LYS A 147 25.10 21.16 5.29
N PRO A 148 24.84 22.01 6.29
CA PRO A 148 24.26 21.59 7.57
C PRO A 148 22.75 21.33 7.45
N TRP A 149 22.35 20.46 6.52
CA TRP A 149 20.97 20.09 6.28
C TRP A 149 20.65 18.79 7.01
N MET A 150 19.46 18.69 7.58
CA MET A 150 18.97 17.43 8.12
C MET A 150 18.35 16.56 7.03
N ASN A 151 18.62 15.26 7.13
CA ASN A 151 18.00 14.28 6.27
C ASN A 151 16.78 13.64 6.95
N SER A 152 15.59 14.17 6.67
CA SER A 152 14.36 13.65 7.30
C SER A 152 13.92 12.29 6.74
N ILE A 153 14.31 11.96 5.51
CA ILE A 153 14.05 10.65 4.89
C ILE A 153 14.97 9.62 5.53
N GLY A 154 16.27 9.72 5.29
CA GLY A 154 17.28 8.76 5.71
C GLY A 154 17.22 8.46 7.21
N ARG A 155 17.02 9.49 8.05
CA ARG A 155 16.97 9.33 9.52
C ARG A 155 15.78 8.52 10.02
N ARG A 156 14.65 8.50 9.29
CA ARG A 156 13.39 7.92 9.77
C ARG A 156 12.84 6.80 8.89
N LEU A 157 13.54 6.45 7.80
CA LEU A 157 13.04 5.51 6.81
C LEU A 157 12.72 4.13 7.40
N TYR A 158 13.50 3.63 8.38
CA TYR A 158 13.21 2.38 9.08
C TYR A 158 11.81 2.29 9.71
N ARG A 159 11.19 3.43 10.04
CA ARG A 159 9.81 3.50 10.57
C ARG A 159 8.75 3.29 9.49
N ASN A 160 9.14 2.95 8.26
CA ASN A 160 8.23 2.65 7.16
C ASN A 160 8.38 1.21 6.68
N TYR A 161 9.15 0.39 7.39
CA TYR A 161 9.36 -1.01 7.11
C TYR A 161 8.84 -1.86 8.26
N ASN A 162 8.02 -2.87 7.95
CA ASN A 162 7.62 -3.88 8.91
C ASN A 162 8.50 -5.12 8.71
N LYS A 163 9.32 -5.45 9.71
CA LYS A 163 10.23 -6.60 9.65
C LYS A 163 9.52 -7.95 9.74
N GLN A 164 8.35 -8.02 10.38
CA GLN A 164 7.61 -9.27 10.55
C GLN A 164 6.87 -9.64 9.26
N LEU A 165 6.35 -8.63 8.56
CA LEU A 165 5.60 -8.82 7.32
C LEU A 165 6.49 -8.70 6.06
N ASP A 166 7.74 -8.26 6.22
CA ASP A 166 8.63 -7.86 5.11
C ASP A 166 7.90 -6.95 4.10
N LEU A 167 7.38 -5.82 4.58
CA LEU A 167 6.64 -4.88 3.74
C LEU A 167 6.99 -3.44 4.05
N TRP A 168 7.08 -2.63 2.99
CA TRP A 168 7.23 -1.19 3.11
C TRP A 168 5.89 -0.48 2.96
N ASN A 169 5.73 0.64 3.68
CA ASN A 169 4.59 1.56 3.48
C ASN A 169 4.46 2.03 2.03
N PHE A 170 5.58 2.06 1.30
CA PHE A 170 5.71 2.61 -0.05
C PHE A 170 5.58 1.56 -1.15
N ASP A 171 5.58 0.26 -0.80
CA ASP A 171 5.28 -0.80 -1.76
C ASP A 171 3.91 -0.54 -2.40
N HIS A 172 3.78 -0.87 -3.69
CA HIS A 172 2.45 -1.05 -4.28
C HIS A 172 2.01 -2.49 -4.02
N ARG A 173 0.71 -2.64 -3.73
CA ARG A 173 0.15 -3.88 -3.16
C ARG A 173 -1.10 -4.31 -3.91
N GLY A 174 -1.09 -4.21 -5.23
CA GLY A 174 -2.25 -4.55 -6.06
C GLY A 174 -2.72 -5.99 -5.82
N SER A 175 -1.81 -6.96 -5.80
CA SER A 175 -2.18 -8.38 -5.65
C SER A 175 -2.71 -8.70 -4.26
N LEU A 176 -2.12 -8.11 -3.21
CA LEU A 176 -2.67 -8.19 -1.85
C LEU A 176 -4.08 -7.58 -1.77
N ASN A 177 -4.31 -6.44 -2.43
CA ASN A 177 -5.64 -5.84 -2.49
C ASN A 177 -6.65 -6.72 -3.25
N ALA A 178 -6.21 -7.45 -4.27
CA ALA A 178 -7.03 -8.43 -4.97
C ALA A 178 -7.47 -9.57 -4.05
N VAL A 179 -6.52 -10.10 -3.27
CA VAL A 179 -6.79 -11.11 -2.23
C VAL A 179 -7.80 -10.58 -1.22
N TYR A 180 -7.59 -9.40 -0.64
CA TYR A 180 -8.53 -8.83 0.32
C TYR A 180 -9.90 -8.54 -0.28
N ALA A 181 -9.98 -8.11 -1.53
CA ALA A 181 -11.26 -7.93 -2.21
C ALA A 181 -11.99 -9.27 -2.39
N PHE A 182 -11.29 -10.33 -2.80
CA PHE A 182 -11.86 -11.66 -2.94
C PHE A 182 -12.33 -12.23 -1.59
N LEU A 183 -11.51 -12.13 -0.53
CA LEU A 183 -11.90 -12.54 0.82
C LEU A 183 -13.14 -11.79 1.32
N ARG A 184 -13.28 -10.50 1.01
CA ARG A 184 -14.50 -9.74 1.31
C ARG A 184 -15.72 -10.26 0.57
N GLU A 185 -15.59 -10.72 -0.67
CA GLU A 185 -16.70 -11.37 -1.41
C GLU A 185 -17.11 -12.68 -0.76
N LEU A 186 -16.16 -13.41 -0.18
CA LEU A 186 -16.46 -14.62 0.59
C LEU A 186 -17.16 -14.33 1.93
N GLY A 187 -17.17 -13.07 2.38
CA GLY A 187 -17.82 -12.62 3.61
C GLY A 187 -16.88 -12.23 4.74
N VAL A 188 -15.56 -12.32 4.54
CA VAL A 188 -14.57 -11.91 5.55
C VAL A 188 -14.63 -10.39 5.76
N ARG A 189 -14.62 -9.95 7.03
CA ARG A 189 -14.56 -8.52 7.38
C ARG A 189 -13.50 -8.26 8.45
N TRP A 190 -12.94 -7.06 8.39
CA TRP A 190 -11.98 -6.53 9.36
C TRP A 190 -12.40 -5.10 9.71
N TYR A 191 -12.96 -4.89 10.90
CA TYR A 191 -13.46 -3.61 11.37
C TYR A 191 -12.47 -2.87 12.28
N MET A 192 -11.57 -3.60 12.95
CA MET A 192 -10.49 -3.06 13.77
C MET A 192 -9.33 -4.08 13.86
N PRO A 193 -8.16 -3.71 14.41
CA PRO A 193 -7.06 -4.65 14.65
C PRO A 193 -7.45 -5.83 15.56
N GLY A 194 -6.86 -6.99 15.29
CA GLY A 194 -7.02 -8.20 16.09
C GLY A 194 -8.35 -8.93 15.91
N GLU A 195 -8.52 -10.02 16.66
CA GLU A 195 -9.63 -10.97 16.53
C GLU A 195 -11.01 -10.33 16.74
N LEU A 196 -11.13 -9.37 17.66
CA LEU A 196 -12.41 -8.70 17.95
C LEU A 196 -12.94 -7.92 16.74
N GLY A 197 -12.06 -7.46 15.86
CA GLY A 197 -12.44 -6.77 14.62
C GLY A 197 -12.73 -7.70 13.47
N GLU A 198 -12.49 -9.00 13.62
CA GLU A 198 -12.61 -9.99 12.56
C GLU A 198 -13.99 -10.64 12.56
N VAL A 199 -14.64 -10.68 11.39
CA VAL A 199 -15.89 -11.43 11.20
C VAL A 199 -15.69 -12.43 10.08
N LEU A 200 -15.85 -13.70 10.41
CA LEU A 200 -15.62 -14.82 9.51
C LEU A 200 -16.91 -15.62 9.26
N PRO A 201 -17.26 -15.88 7.99
CA PRO A 201 -18.31 -16.82 7.67
C PRO A 201 -17.80 -18.26 7.84
N GLN A 202 -18.73 -19.20 8.06
CA GLN A 202 -18.45 -20.63 7.95
C GLN A 202 -18.85 -21.12 6.56
N LYS A 203 -17.89 -21.67 5.81
CA LYS A 203 -18.02 -22.08 4.40
C LYS A 203 -17.23 -23.36 4.12
N THR A 204 -17.87 -24.52 4.28
CA THR A 204 -17.27 -25.82 3.88
C THR A 204 -17.06 -25.92 2.37
N ASN A 205 -17.82 -25.15 1.58
CA ASN A 205 -17.74 -25.07 0.12
C ASN A 205 -17.38 -23.64 -0.30
N VAL A 206 -16.32 -23.50 -1.10
CA VAL A 206 -15.89 -22.27 -1.74
C VAL A 206 -15.86 -22.51 -3.25
N ILE A 207 -16.81 -21.93 -3.96
CA ILE A 207 -16.97 -22.07 -5.42
C ILE A 207 -15.94 -21.17 -6.14
N LEU A 208 -15.42 -21.63 -7.28
CA LEU A 208 -14.68 -20.79 -8.23
C LEU A 208 -15.69 -19.79 -8.85
N PRO A 209 -15.64 -18.49 -8.52
CA PRO A 209 -16.59 -17.53 -9.07
C PRO A 209 -16.39 -17.38 -10.58
N LYS A 210 -17.44 -17.04 -11.31
CA LYS A 210 -17.34 -16.52 -12.68
C LYS A 210 -17.19 -15.01 -12.62
N ILE A 211 -15.96 -14.52 -12.72
CA ILE A 211 -15.62 -13.11 -12.54
C ILE A 211 -14.59 -12.63 -13.58
N ASN A 212 -14.78 -11.42 -14.08
CA ASN A 212 -13.79 -10.69 -14.86
C ASN A 212 -13.88 -9.21 -14.47
N ARG A 213 -13.07 -8.80 -13.49
CA ARG A 213 -13.12 -7.45 -12.93
C ARG A 213 -11.72 -6.86 -12.80
N THR A 214 -11.59 -5.61 -13.22
CA THR A 214 -10.44 -4.75 -12.88
C THR A 214 -10.90 -3.67 -11.90
N VAL A 215 -10.14 -3.46 -10.83
CA VAL A 215 -10.41 -2.44 -9.80
C VAL A 215 -9.25 -1.47 -9.79
N THR A 216 -9.56 -0.18 -9.89
CA THR A 216 -8.60 0.92 -9.70
C THR A 216 -9.03 1.72 -8.48
N PRO A 217 -8.17 1.88 -7.46
CA PRO A 217 -8.47 2.75 -6.32
C PRO A 217 -8.78 4.18 -6.79
N GLY A 218 -9.86 4.78 -6.27
CA GLY A 218 -10.25 6.14 -6.63
C GLY A 218 -9.19 7.19 -6.28
N TRP A 219 -8.40 6.92 -5.24
CA TRP A 219 -7.27 7.77 -4.82
C TRP A 219 -5.96 6.98 -4.84
N LYS A 220 -4.93 7.55 -5.47
CA LYS A 220 -3.57 6.97 -5.52
C LYS A 220 -2.98 6.80 -4.13
N ILE A 221 -3.22 7.76 -3.24
CA ILE A 221 -2.72 7.78 -1.85
C ILE A 221 -3.91 7.71 -0.88
N ARG A 222 -3.85 6.78 0.06
CA ARG A 222 -4.89 6.47 1.05
C ARG A 222 -4.22 6.32 2.40
N SER A 223 -3.80 7.43 2.99
CA SER A 223 -3.03 7.42 4.23
C SER A 223 -3.89 7.78 5.43
N ILE A 224 -3.74 7.03 6.51
CA ILE A 224 -4.31 7.35 7.83
C ILE A 224 -3.18 7.61 8.82
N SER A 225 -3.46 8.39 9.86
CA SER A 225 -2.43 8.78 10.85
C SER A 225 -2.00 7.61 11.73
N ARG A 226 -2.95 6.76 12.14
CA ARG A 226 -2.74 5.54 12.94
C ARG A 226 -3.83 4.50 12.61
N PRO A 227 -3.53 3.19 12.68
CA PRO A 227 -2.21 2.61 12.87
C PRO A 227 -1.32 2.79 11.61
N MET A 228 -0.05 2.43 11.72
CA MET A 228 0.93 2.49 10.63
C MET A 228 1.49 1.09 10.39
N ILE A 229 2.06 0.81 9.21
CA ILE A 229 2.72 -0.49 8.96
C ILE A 229 3.84 -0.80 9.97
N SER A 230 4.46 0.23 10.54
CA SER A 230 5.53 0.12 11.54
C SER A 230 5.01 0.09 12.98
N ALA A 231 3.72 -0.21 13.19
CA ALA A 231 3.22 -0.43 14.53
C ALA A 231 4.01 -1.56 15.20
N ASN A 232 4.17 -1.48 16.53
CA ASN A 232 4.84 -2.52 17.29
C ASN A 232 4.03 -3.82 17.29
N GLU A 233 2.70 -3.68 17.36
CA GLU A 233 1.76 -4.79 17.23
C GLU A 233 1.52 -5.09 15.75
N VAL A 234 1.70 -6.35 15.36
CA VAL A 234 1.52 -6.77 13.96
C VAL A 234 0.08 -6.60 13.49
N GLU A 235 -0.89 -6.75 14.39
CA GLU A 235 -2.33 -6.61 14.09
C GLU A 235 -2.72 -5.22 13.59
N ASP A 236 -2.05 -4.19 14.11
CA ASP A 236 -2.22 -2.81 13.65
C ASP A 236 -1.74 -2.64 12.19
N ALA A 237 -0.61 -3.27 11.86
CA ALA A 237 -0.07 -3.27 10.50
C ALA A 237 -0.97 -4.08 9.56
N LEU A 238 -1.47 -5.24 9.98
CA LEU A 238 -2.42 -6.07 9.23
C LEU A 238 -3.70 -5.30 8.94
N TRP A 239 -4.30 -4.65 9.94
CA TRP A 239 -5.50 -3.85 9.74
C TRP A 239 -5.28 -2.71 8.74
N TYR A 240 -4.14 -2.00 8.84
CA TYR A 240 -3.75 -0.97 7.89
C TYR A 240 -3.71 -1.48 6.44
N LEU A 241 -3.16 -2.69 6.23
CA LEU A 241 -3.14 -3.34 4.92
C LEU A 241 -4.55 -3.73 4.45
N ARG A 242 -5.35 -4.32 5.35
CA ARG A 242 -6.71 -4.82 5.05
C ARG A 242 -7.63 -3.70 4.59
N ILE A 243 -7.57 -2.51 5.19
CA ILE A 243 -8.36 -1.34 4.74
C ILE A 243 -7.84 -0.70 3.43
N GLY A 244 -6.79 -1.26 2.83
CA GLY A 244 -6.21 -0.79 1.58
C GLY A 244 -5.39 0.50 1.72
N ALA A 245 -4.94 0.84 2.93
CA ALA A 245 -4.19 2.06 3.17
C ALA A 245 -2.76 1.97 2.62
N ASN A 246 -2.18 3.13 2.31
CA ASN A 246 -0.83 3.27 1.80
C ASN A 246 -0.21 4.65 2.14
N LYS A 247 1.02 4.88 1.68
CA LYS A 247 1.72 6.15 1.89
C LYS A 247 2.51 6.62 0.67
N GLN A 248 2.63 7.93 0.51
CA GLN A 248 3.54 8.54 -0.46
C GLN A 248 4.95 8.61 0.14
N TYR A 249 5.93 8.08 -0.59
CA TYR A 249 7.34 8.28 -0.30
C TYR A 249 7.71 9.73 -0.67
N ALA A 250 7.88 10.58 0.34
CA ALA A 250 8.18 12.01 0.20
C ALA A 250 8.39 12.65 1.59
N ILE A 251 8.85 13.91 1.61
CA ILE A 251 8.75 14.79 2.78
C ILE A 251 7.41 15.52 2.69
N LEU A 252 6.41 15.06 3.44
CA LEU A 252 5.03 15.55 3.31
C LEU A 252 4.69 16.74 4.22
N HIS A 253 5.41 16.90 5.34
CA HIS A 253 5.10 17.92 6.35
C HIS A 253 6.38 18.54 6.92
N HIS A 254 6.29 19.82 7.26
CA HIS A 254 7.34 20.61 7.94
C HIS A 254 8.71 20.52 7.27
N GLY A 255 8.79 20.54 5.94
CA GLY A 255 10.06 20.31 5.26
C GLY A 255 11.10 21.42 5.48
N GLN A 256 10.70 22.63 5.84
CA GLN A 256 11.64 23.71 6.21
C GLN A 256 12.53 23.34 7.40
N ARG A 257 12.05 22.47 8.30
CA ARG A 257 12.82 22.02 9.46
C ARG A 257 14.13 21.35 9.08
N CYS A 258 14.21 20.78 7.87
CA CYS A 258 15.44 20.20 7.35
C CYS A 258 16.56 21.21 7.22
N LEU A 259 16.23 22.50 7.18
CA LEU A 259 17.17 23.60 7.04
C LEU A 259 17.23 24.44 8.33
N THR A 260 16.11 24.64 9.01
CA THR A 260 16.06 25.56 10.16
C THR A 260 16.51 24.93 11.49
N GLU A 261 16.52 23.59 11.62
CA GLU A 261 16.83 22.93 12.90
C GLU A 261 18.34 22.79 13.19
N HIS A 262 19.21 22.78 12.17
CA HIS A 262 20.63 22.52 12.38
C HIS A 262 21.35 23.68 13.09
N PRO A 263 22.11 23.44 14.18
CA PRO A 263 22.80 24.51 14.91
C PRO A 263 23.76 25.34 14.05
N ASP A 264 24.53 24.69 13.18
CA ASP A 264 25.46 25.41 12.29
C ASP A 264 24.75 26.29 11.25
N GLN A 265 23.57 25.87 10.75
CA GLN A 265 22.77 26.72 9.87
C GLN A 265 22.29 27.98 10.63
N ARG A 266 21.85 27.81 11.88
CA ARG A 266 21.42 28.93 12.74
C ARG A 266 22.51 29.94 13.01
N LYS A 267 23.72 29.43 13.25
CA LYS A 267 24.89 30.24 13.55
C LYS A 267 25.39 30.98 12.30
N ALA A 268 25.43 30.29 11.17
CA ALA A 268 25.94 30.84 9.92
C ALA A 268 24.97 31.82 9.24
N HIS A 269 23.66 31.59 9.40
CA HIS A 269 22.62 32.31 8.66
C HIS A 269 21.48 32.83 9.55
N PRO A 270 21.75 33.70 10.54
CA PRO A 270 20.70 34.27 11.39
C PRO A 270 19.61 35.02 10.60
N GLU A 271 19.94 35.55 9.42
CA GLU A 271 19.02 36.21 8.49
C GLU A 271 17.98 35.29 7.86
N TYR A 272 18.16 33.96 7.94
CA TYR A 272 17.17 32.99 7.44
C TYR A 272 15.96 32.86 8.37
N TYR A 273 16.08 33.29 9.63
CA TYR A 273 15.08 33.04 10.67
C TYR A 273 14.09 34.20 10.80
N ALA A 274 12.87 33.89 11.25
CA ALA A 274 11.83 34.89 11.45
C ALA A 274 12.29 35.98 12.43
N MET A 275 11.99 37.25 12.13
CA MET A 275 12.14 38.34 13.09
C MET A 275 10.96 38.33 14.05
N MET A 276 11.24 38.36 15.35
CA MET A 276 10.25 38.40 16.41
C MET A 276 9.82 39.83 16.70
N ALA A 277 8.73 40.01 17.46
CA ALA A 277 8.20 41.32 17.82
C ALA A 277 9.20 42.22 18.57
N ASN A 278 10.20 41.64 19.23
CA ASN A 278 11.28 42.37 19.91
C ASN A 278 12.41 42.83 18.96
N GLY A 279 12.23 42.68 17.65
CA GLY A 279 13.23 43.05 16.64
C GLY A 279 14.42 42.09 16.50
N LYS A 280 14.44 40.97 17.23
CA LYS A 280 15.49 39.95 17.15
C LYS A 280 15.07 38.78 16.27
N ARG A 281 16.02 38.17 15.56
CA ARG A 281 15.81 36.94 14.78
C ARG A 281 15.71 35.74 15.72
N ASP A 282 14.81 34.80 15.43
CA ASP A 282 14.66 33.56 16.19
C ASP A 282 15.64 32.48 15.72
N ASN A 283 16.95 32.71 15.89
CA ASN A 283 17.97 31.72 15.53
C ASN A 283 18.39 30.82 16.72
N VAL A 284 17.63 30.85 17.82
CA VAL A 284 17.91 30.07 19.03
C VAL A 284 16.87 28.98 19.30
N SER A 285 15.59 29.22 18.96
CA SER A 285 14.52 28.26 19.25
C SER A 285 14.70 26.97 18.47
N LYS A 286 14.51 25.82 19.13
CA LYS A 286 14.65 24.49 18.49
C LYS A 286 13.73 24.30 17.29
N THR A 287 12.61 25.00 17.21
CA THR A 287 11.63 24.91 16.12
C THR A 287 11.39 26.27 15.45
N ALA A 288 12.45 27.06 15.29
CA ALA A 288 12.36 28.36 14.68
C ALA A 288 11.84 28.30 13.23
N ASN A 289 10.92 29.21 12.90
CA ASN A 289 10.41 29.38 11.55
C ASN A 289 11.35 30.26 10.72
N ALA A 290 11.37 30.03 9.41
CA ALA A 290 12.16 30.84 8.50
C ALA A 290 11.46 32.17 8.17
N CYS A 291 12.25 33.18 7.84
CA CYS A 291 11.79 34.40 7.19
C CYS A 291 11.55 34.11 5.70
N LEU A 292 10.29 34.03 5.27
CA LEU A 292 9.95 33.66 3.89
C LEU A 292 10.38 34.70 2.83
N SER A 293 10.62 35.94 3.24
CA SER A 293 11.22 36.98 2.37
C SER A 293 12.75 36.96 2.33
N SER A 294 13.41 35.99 2.98
CA SER A 294 14.87 35.81 2.89
C SER A 294 15.24 35.14 1.57
N GLU A 295 15.86 35.89 0.66
CA GLU A 295 16.34 35.33 -0.61
C GLU A 295 17.38 34.21 -0.42
N GLY A 296 18.19 34.29 0.64
CA GLY A 296 19.15 33.25 0.98
C GLY A 296 18.45 31.96 1.38
N PHE A 297 17.44 32.04 2.25
CA PHE A 297 16.66 30.87 2.65
C PHE A 297 15.87 30.27 1.46
N PHE A 298 15.31 31.11 0.59
CA PHE A 298 14.66 30.64 -0.63
C PHE A 298 15.62 29.83 -1.51
N ARG A 299 16.82 30.36 -1.78
CA ARG A 299 17.86 29.65 -2.55
C ARG A 299 18.29 28.35 -1.87
N GLU A 300 18.42 28.35 -0.55
CA GLU A 300 18.76 27.16 0.23
C GLU A 300 17.67 26.07 0.12
N MET A 301 16.40 26.45 0.23
CA MET A 301 15.27 25.52 0.09
C MET A 301 15.16 24.94 -1.32
N VAL A 302 15.39 25.74 -2.36
CA VAL A 302 15.42 25.26 -3.74
C VAL A 302 16.58 24.28 -3.96
N ALA A 303 17.77 24.57 -3.43
CA ALA A 303 18.92 23.68 -3.54
C ALA A 303 18.67 22.34 -2.81
N PHE A 304 18.09 22.40 -1.60
CA PHE A 304 17.71 21.21 -0.85
C PHE A 304 16.65 20.38 -1.59
N ALA A 305 15.60 21.03 -2.11
CA ALA A 305 14.55 20.36 -2.88
C ALA A 305 15.12 19.61 -4.09
N ARG A 306 15.98 20.25 -4.88
CA ARG A 306 16.65 19.63 -6.03
C ARG A 306 17.48 18.41 -5.60
N LEU A 307 18.30 18.57 -4.56
CA LEU A 307 19.11 17.45 -4.05
C LEU A 307 18.22 16.28 -3.60
N MET A 308 17.10 16.54 -2.92
CA MET A 308 16.19 15.48 -2.48
C MET A 308 15.50 14.79 -3.66
N PHE A 309 15.14 15.52 -4.72
CA PHE A 309 14.62 14.94 -5.96
C PHE A 309 15.67 14.07 -6.66
N ASP A 310 16.89 14.58 -6.83
CA ASP A 310 17.94 13.87 -7.57
C ASP A 310 18.44 12.64 -6.80
N HIS A 311 18.68 12.79 -5.50
CA HIS A 311 19.32 11.76 -4.69
C HIS A 311 18.32 10.69 -4.22
N TYR A 312 17.20 11.11 -3.62
CA TYR A 312 16.20 10.18 -3.08
C TYR A 312 15.07 9.83 -4.05
N ASP A 313 14.96 10.51 -5.20
CA ASP A 313 13.91 10.27 -6.20
C ASP A 313 12.50 10.36 -5.60
N ILE A 314 12.29 11.38 -4.78
CA ILE A 314 10.96 11.70 -4.26
C ILE A 314 10.21 12.57 -5.26
N PRO A 315 8.89 12.37 -5.42
CA PRO A 315 8.11 13.16 -6.37
C PRO A 315 7.67 14.52 -5.80
N MET A 316 7.87 14.77 -4.49
CA MET A 316 7.47 16.01 -3.84
C MET A 316 8.23 16.27 -2.54
N ILE A 317 8.32 17.55 -2.19
CA ILE A 317 8.89 18.03 -0.95
C ILE A 317 8.01 19.14 -0.37
N SER A 318 7.69 19.04 0.91
CA SER A 318 6.98 20.08 1.64
C SER A 318 7.89 21.28 1.86
N VAL A 319 7.40 22.48 1.55
CA VAL A 319 8.03 23.75 1.94
C VAL A 319 7.34 24.38 3.15
N MET A 320 6.55 23.60 3.89
CA MET A 320 5.82 24.07 5.07
C MET A 320 6.78 24.38 6.23
N PRO A 321 6.54 25.46 7.01
CA PRO A 321 7.23 25.76 8.27
C PRO A 321 6.97 24.72 9.38
N HIS A 322 7.49 24.97 10.58
CA HIS A 322 7.17 24.20 11.78
C HIS A 322 5.70 24.33 12.20
N ASP A 323 5.24 23.40 13.03
CA ASP A 323 4.02 23.60 13.83
C ASP A 323 4.17 24.83 14.73
N GLY A 324 3.09 25.59 14.94
CA GLY A 324 3.12 26.84 15.70
C GLY A 324 3.78 27.97 14.89
N PHE A 325 3.16 28.33 13.77
CA PHE A 325 3.66 29.35 12.85
C PHE A 325 3.81 30.72 13.53
N ASN A 326 5.06 31.14 13.71
CA ASN A 326 5.42 32.49 14.13
C ASN A 326 5.67 33.34 12.88
N HIS A 327 4.76 34.27 12.61
CA HIS A 327 4.88 35.16 11.45
C HIS A 327 6.05 36.11 11.61
N CYS A 328 6.93 36.17 10.60
CA CYS A 328 8.09 37.05 10.60
C CYS A 328 7.66 38.51 10.62
N GLN A 329 8.20 39.29 11.55
CA GLN A 329 7.86 40.70 11.78
C GLN A 329 8.80 41.68 11.07
N CYS A 330 9.53 41.26 10.03
CA CYS A 330 10.34 42.18 9.21
C CYS A 330 9.49 42.94 8.21
N ASP A 331 10.02 44.07 7.70
CA ASP A 331 9.28 44.96 6.80
C ASP A 331 8.85 44.30 5.48
N LEU A 332 9.56 43.24 5.05
CA LEU A 332 9.21 42.47 3.85
C LEU A 332 8.17 41.36 4.09
N CYS A 333 7.85 41.07 5.35
CA CYS A 333 6.89 40.02 5.73
C CYS A 333 5.63 40.58 6.40
N ARG A 334 5.68 41.81 6.93
CA ARG A 334 4.49 42.55 7.38
C ARG A 334 3.62 42.91 6.19
#